data_AF-A0A9D2LNB6-F1
#
_entry.id   AF-A0A9D2LNB6-F1
#
_cell.length_a   1.000
_cell.length_b   1.000
_cell.length_c   1.000
_cell.angle_alpha   90.00
_cell.angle_beta   90.00
_cell.angle_gamma   90.00
#
_symmetry.space_group_name_H-M   'P 1'
#
loop_
_entity.id
_entity.type
_entity.pdbx_description
1 polymer ?
#
loop_
_entity_poly.entity_id
_entity_poly.type
_entity_poly.pdbx_seq_one_letter_code
_entity_poly.pdbx_strand_id
1 'polypeptide(L)'
;MEKDADKMRMNSFEDDRFKTISEFQWCVNDGGEVEFEWKGKSYSITHPEGRINIGEGCYKKDGKYYNVISHTEYTPGEGDLWGDTADDILEFDVGGDKLRDVITQVKVWSRSI
;
A
#
# COMPACT_ATOMS: atom_id res chain seq x y z
N MET A 1 -24.57 -6.10 34.22
CA MET A 1 -23.14 -6.28 33.88
C MET A 1 -23.12 -6.54 32.39
N GLU A 2 -23.20 -5.46 31.62
CA GLU A 2 -23.22 -5.50 30.16
C GLU A 2 -21.76 -5.54 29.72
N LYS A 3 -21.38 -6.60 29.01
CA LYS A 3 -20.04 -6.72 28.45
C LYS A 3 -19.99 -5.74 27.28
N ASP A 4 -19.28 -4.63 27.46
CA ASP A 4 -18.86 -3.77 26.37
C ASP A 4 -18.14 -4.65 25.34
N ALA A 5 -18.84 -4.95 24.25
CA ALA A 5 -18.22 -5.53 23.08
C ALA A 5 -17.27 -4.46 22.55
N ASP A 6 -15.96 -4.72 22.63
CA ASP A 6 -14.92 -3.96 21.97
C ASP A 6 -15.34 -3.74 20.51
N LYS A 7 -15.86 -2.54 20.25
CA LYS A 7 -16.21 -2.11 18.91
C LYS A 7 -14.88 -1.84 18.24
N MET A 8 -14.36 -2.84 17.53
CA MET A 8 -13.19 -2.72 16.67
C MET A 8 -13.39 -1.47 15.81
N ARG A 9 -12.70 -0.38 16.16
CA ARG A 9 -12.81 0.89 15.45
C ARG A 9 -12.19 0.65 14.09
N MET A 10 -13.02 0.47 13.07
CA MET A 10 -12.53 0.55 11.70
C MET A 10 -12.09 2.00 11.49
N ASN A 11 -10.81 2.19 11.20
CA ASN A 11 -10.31 3.50 10.80
C ASN A 11 -11.05 3.93 9.53
N SER A 12 -11.39 5.20 9.46
CA SER A 12 -11.86 5.77 8.20
C SER A 12 -10.68 5.95 7.24
N PHE A 13 -10.93 6.00 5.93
CA PHE A 13 -9.86 6.29 4.95
C PHE A 13 -9.10 7.59 5.25
N GLU A 14 -9.75 8.57 5.88
CA GLU A 14 -9.08 9.81 6.29
C GLU A 14 -8.19 9.65 7.54
N ASP A 15 -8.49 8.69 8.41
CA ASP A 15 -7.66 8.34 9.57
C ASP A 15 -6.35 7.66 9.12
N ASP A 16 -6.42 6.84 8.07
CA ASP A 16 -5.26 6.11 7.55
C ASP A 16 -4.43 6.90 6.52
N ARG A 17 -4.97 8.00 5.97
CA ARG A 17 -4.26 8.83 5.00
C ARG A 17 -3.04 9.53 5.61
N PHE A 18 -1.88 9.33 4.98
CA PHE A 18 -0.66 10.09 5.27
C PHE A 18 -0.85 11.58 4.95
N LYS A 19 -0.53 12.45 5.90
CA LYS A 19 -0.60 13.91 5.72
C LYS A 19 0.72 14.47 5.20
N THR A 20 1.84 13.77 5.45
CA THR A 20 3.17 14.17 4.98
C THR A 20 3.95 12.97 4.44
N ILE A 21 4.96 13.25 3.60
CA ILE A 21 5.91 12.22 3.14
C ILE A 21 6.69 11.63 4.33
N SER A 22 7.02 12.44 5.34
CA SER A 22 7.74 11.96 6.52
C SER A 22 6.92 11.00 7.39
N GLU A 23 5.60 11.19 7.49
CA GLU A 23 4.72 10.22 8.14
C GLU A 23 4.71 8.88 7.40
N PHE A 24 4.68 8.92 6.06
CA PHE A 24 4.79 7.72 5.23
C PHE A 24 6.15 7.04 5.41
N GLN A 25 7.25 7.79 5.32
CA GLN A 25 8.59 7.25 5.48
C GLN A 25 8.78 6.61 6.86
N TRP A 26 8.32 7.28 7.92
CA TRP A 26 8.38 6.74 9.28
C TRP A 26 7.61 5.42 9.36
N CYS A 27 6.36 5.39 8.89
CA CYS A 27 5.51 4.20 8.87
C CYS A 27 6.20 3.02 8.14
N VAL A 28 6.66 3.23 6.92
CA VAL A 28 7.23 2.16 6.09
C VAL A 28 8.60 1.71 6.61
N ASN A 29 9.44 2.63 7.10
CA ASN A 29 10.74 2.25 7.67
C ASN A 29 10.60 1.48 9.00
N ASP A 30 9.52 1.67 9.74
CA ASP A 30 9.24 0.94 10.98
C ASP A 30 8.58 -0.44 10.74
N GLY A 31 8.37 -0.84 9.47
CA GLY A 31 7.74 -2.11 9.12
C GLY A 31 6.23 -2.02 8.87
N GLY A 32 5.67 -0.82 8.76
CA GLY A 32 4.26 -0.61 8.45
C GLY A 32 3.92 -1.04 7.02
N GLU A 33 2.96 -1.96 6.90
CA GLU A 33 2.40 -2.40 5.62
C GLU A 33 1.26 -1.47 5.21
N VAL A 34 1.09 -1.24 3.92
CA VAL A 34 0.12 -0.26 3.40
C VAL A 34 -0.62 -0.83 2.19
N GLU A 35 -1.93 -0.70 2.19
CA GLU A 35 -2.76 -0.91 1.01
C GLU A 35 -3.40 0.42 0.59
N PHE A 36 -3.25 0.80 -0.66
CA PHE A 36 -3.82 2.05 -1.17
C PHE A 36 -4.28 1.94 -2.62
N GLU A 37 -5.10 2.90 -3.02
CA GLU A 37 -5.58 3.05 -4.39
C GLU A 37 -5.17 4.39 -4.97
N TRP A 38 -4.72 4.35 -6.23
CA TRP A 38 -4.50 5.53 -7.04
C TRP A 38 -4.96 5.29 -8.47
N LYS A 39 -5.73 6.23 -9.03
CA LYS A 39 -6.24 6.20 -10.42
C LYS A 39 -6.88 4.85 -10.83
N GLY A 40 -7.65 4.25 -9.93
CA GLY A 40 -8.37 2.99 -10.19
C GLY A 40 -7.48 1.74 -10.22
N LYS A 41 -6.31 1.80 -9.60
CA LYS A 41 -5.43 0.65 -9.36
C LYS A 41 -5.12 0.51 -7.88
N SER A 42 -5.09 -0.73 -7.40
CA SER A 42 -4.65 -1.06 -6.04
C SER A 42 -3.15 -1.30 -6.01
N TYR A 43 -2.52 -0.90 -4.91
CA TYR A 43 -1.12 -1.05 -4.59
C TYR A 43 -0.93 -1.57 -3.17
N SER A 44 0.14 -2.32 -2.95
CA SER A 44 0.51 -2.89 -1.66
C SER A 44 1.99 -2.65 -1.37
N ILE A 45 2.31 -2.29 -0.13
CA ILE A 45 3.65 -2.21 0.43
C ILE A 45 3.76 -3.22 1.55
N THR A 46 4.74 -4.12 1.48
CA THR A 46 4.98 -5.21 2.44
C THR A 46 6.47 -5.34 2.78
N HIS A 47 6.80 -6.13 3.81
CA HIS A 47 8.18 -6.32 4.29
C HIS A 47 8.74 -7.75 4.18
N PRO A 48 8.64 -8.43 3.02
CA PRO A 48 9.21 -9.75 2.84
C PRO A 48 10.72 -9.73 3.07
N GLU A 49 11.21 -10.72 3.84
CA GLU A 49 12.64 -10.89 4.15
C GLU A 49 13.29 -9.66 4.83
N GLY A 50 12.47 -8.82 5.49
CA GLY A 50 12.94 -7.59 6.16
C GLY A 50 13.26 -6.44 5.20
N ARG A 51 12.90 -6.56 3.92
CA ARG A 51 13.07 -5.53 2.89
C ARG A 51 11.71 -5.00 2.44
N ILE A 52 11.66 -3.78 1.92
CA ILE A 52 10.43 -3.17 1.46
C ILE A 52 10.15 -3.63 0.03
N ASN A 53 8.97 -4.19 -0.20
CA ASN A 53 8.45 -4.49 -1.54
C ASN A 53 7.21 -3.64 -1.79
N ILE A 54 7.15 -2.99 -2.94
CA ILE A 54 5.95 -2.32 -3.44
C ILE A 54 5.55 -2.91 -4.79
N GLY A 55 4.25 -3.14 -4.97
CA GLY A 55 3.68 -3.64 -6.22
C GLY A 55 2.19 -3.37 -6.33
N GLU A 56 1.57 -3.83 -7.42
CA GLU A 56 0.11 -3.81 -7.53
C GLU A 56 -0.53 -4.82 -6.58
N GLY A 57 -1.57 -4.40 -5.85
CA GLY A 57 -2.40 -5.30 -5.05
C GLY A 57 -3.18 -6.24 -5.95
N CYS A 58 -2.98 -7.56 -5.81
CA CYS A 58 -3.43 -8.54 -6.79
C CYS A 58 -4.22 -9.72 -6.21
N TYR A 59 -5.07 -10.32 -7.03
CA TYR A 59 -5.62 -11.66 -6.82
C TYR A 59 -5.11 -12.61 -7.90
N LYS A 60 -5.06 -13.91 -7.57
CA LYS A 60 -4.66 -14.97 -8.51
C LYS A 60 -5.89 -15.64 -9.11
N LYS A 61 -5.90 -15.79 -10.43
CA LYS A 61 -6.91 -16.54 -11.18
C LYS A 61 -6.25 -17.28 -12.33
N ASP A 62 -6.52 -18.58 -12.45
CA ASP A 62 -6.02 -19.44 -13.54
C ASP A 62 -4.50 -19.36 -13.74
N GLY A 63 -3.74 -19.23 -12.64
CA GLY A 63 -2.28 -19.14 -12.67
C GLY A 63 -1.71 -17.74 -12.94
N LYS A 64 -2.55 -16.76 -13.25
CA LYS A 64 -2.18 -15.36 -13.52
C LYS A 64 -2.60 -14.44 -12.38
N TYR A 65 -1.95 -13.30 -12.27
CA TYR A 65 -2.29 -12.26 -11.29
C TYR A 65 -2.94 -11.08 -11.99
N TYR A 66 -3.90 -10.48 -11.30
CA TYR A 66 -4.65 -9.34 -11.79
C TYR A 66 -4.80 -8.31 -10.67
N ASN A 67 -4.67 -7.04 -11.01
CA ASN A 67 -4.95 -5.96 -10.06
C ASN A 67 -6.37 -6.09 -9.50
N VAL A 68 -6.53 -5.93 -8.19
CA VAL A 68 -7.85 -6.11 -7.53
C VAL A 68 -8.89 -5.07 -7.95
N ILE A 69 -8.47 -3.88 -8.41
CA ILE A 69 -9.40 -2.81 -8.85
C ILE A 69 -9.50 -2.76 -10.37
N SER A 70 -8.39 -2.67 -11.10
CA SER A 70 -8.44 -2.50 -12.55
C SER A 70 -8.69 -3.81 -13.32
N HIS A 71 -8.53 -4.96 -12.67
CA HIS A 71 -8.60 -6.29 -13.30
C HIS A 71 -7.65 -6.49 -14.49
N THR A 72 -6.61 -5.65 -14.60
CA THR A 72 -5.56 -5.81 -15.61
C THR A 72 -4.54 -6.83 -15.13
N GLU A 73 -4.02 -7.63 -16.06
CA GLU A 73 -2.98 -8.63 -15.76
C GLU A 73 -1.73 -7.92 -15.22
N TYR A 74 -1.14 -8.52 -14.18
CA TYR A 74 0.05 -8.05 -13.49
C TYR A 74 1.00 -9.22 -13.29
N THR A 75 2.31 -8.94 -13.28
CA THR A 75 3.34 -9.95 -13.00
C THR A 75 4.08 -9.55 -11.73
N PRO A 76 3.71 -10.09 -10.55
CA PRO A 76 4.46 -9.88 -9.32
C PRO A 76 5.93 -10.24 -9.47
N GLY A 77 6.81 -9.56 -8.74
CA GLY A 77 8.27 -9.68 -8.87
C GLY A 77 8.84 -8.87 -10.04
N GLU A 78 8.32 -9.03 -11.27
CA GLU A 78 8.77 -8.22 -12.42
C GLU A 78 8.20 -6.80 -12.41
N GLY A 79 6.96 -6.65 -11.98
CA GLY A 79 6.27 -5.35 -11.87
C GLY A 79 6.51 -4.64 -10.54
N ASP A 80 7.16 -5.29 -9.58
CA ASP A 80 7.40 -4.75 -8.24
C ASP A 80 8.70 -3.94 -8.19
N LEU A 81 8.84 -3.13 -7.14
CA LEU A 81 10.09 -2.52 -6.75
C LEU A 81 10.48 -2.98 -5.34
N TRP A 82 11.77 -3.31 -5.18
CA TRP A 82 12.37 -3.69 -3.91
C TRP A 82 13.31 -2.59 -3.43
N GLY A 83 13.13 -2.16 -2.19
CA GLY A 83 13.93 -1.14 -1.52
C GLY A 83 14.38 -1.57 -0.13
N ASP A 84 15.39 -0.89 0.38
CA ASP A 84 15.86 -1.08 1.77
C ASP A 84 15.34 0.05 2.68
N THR A 85 14.86 1.15 2.07
CA THR A 85 14.26 2.31 2.75
C THR A 85 12.98 2.75 2.04
N ALA A 86 12.15 3.52 2.76
CA ALA A 86 10.97 4.14 2.19
C ALA A 86 11.30 5.09 1.01
N ASP A 87 12.50 5.71 1.01
CA ASP A 87 12.95 6.58 -0.09
C ASP A 87 13.14 5.82 -1.40
N ASP A 88 13.59 4.57 -1.33
CA ASP A 88 13.80 3.74 -2.51
C ASP A 88 12.48 3.50 -3.25
N ILE A 89 11.40 3.24 -2.50
CA ILE A 89 10.09 2.93 -3.09
C ILE A 89 9.30 4.17 -3.52
N LEU A 90 9.71 5.37 -3.12
CA LEU A 90 9.07 6.62 -3.54
C LEU A 90 9.19 6.89 -5.05
N GLU A 91 10.10 6.19 -5.73
CA GLU A 91 10.28 6.23 -7.19
C GLU A 91 9.35 5.28 -7.96
N PHE A 92 8.56 4.46 -7.27
CA PHE A 92 7.64 3.53 -7.89
C PHE A 92 6.55 4.27 -8.68
N ASP A 93 6.23 3.75 -9.87
CA ASP A 93 5.20 4.31 -10.73
C ASP A 93 3.82 3.77 -10.33
N VAL A 94 2.93 4.69 -9.93
CA VAL A 94 1.54 4.41 -9.57
C VAL A 94 0.61 5.19 -10.48
N GLY A 95 -0.16 4.47 -11.31
CA GLY A 95 -1.10 5.10 -12.25
C GLY A 95 -0.44 6.11 -13.23
N GLY A 96 0.86 5.97 -13.49
CA GLY A 96 1.65 6.87 -14.32
C GLY A 96 2.26 8.08 -13.59
N ASP A 97 2.10 8.21 -12.27
CA ASP A 97 2.74 9.23 -11.45
C ASP A 97 3.76 8.57 -10.50
N LYS A 98 4.74 9.34 -10.00
CA LYS A 98 5.64 8.85 -8.95
C LYS A 98 4.95 8.83 -7.61
N LEU A 99 5.19 7.78 -6.82
CA LEU A 99 4.59 7.64 -5.49
C LEU A 99 4.82 8.87 -4.60
N ARG A 100 6.01 9.46 -4.63
CA ARG A 100 6.32 10.70 -3.90
C ARG A 100 5.40 11.87 -4.19
N ASP A 101 4.87 11.96 -5.41
CA ASP A 101 4.04 13.10 -5.83
C ASP A 101 2.60 12.95 -5.33
N VAL A 102 2.18 11.72 -5.03
CA VAL A 102 0.77 11.38 -4.81
C VAL A 102 0.47 10.75 -3.45
N ILE A 103 1.46 10.28 -2.68
CA ILE A 103 1.24 9.50 -1.45
C ILE A 103 0.39 10.19 -0.38
N THR A 104 0.35 11.52 -0.34
CA THR A 104 -0.49 12.29 0.59
C THR A 104 -1.94 12.49 0.11
N GLN A 105 -2.22 12.05 -1.12
CA GLN A 105 -3.48 12.20 -1.84
C GLN A 105 -4.15 10.86 -2.15
N VAL A 106 -3.41 9.74 -2.09
CA VAL A 106 -3.96 8.41 -2.36
C VAL A 106 -5.06 8.06 -1.37
N LYS A 107 -5.96 7.18 -1.80
CA LYS A 107 -6.91 6.57 -0.89
C LYS A 107 -6.23 5.40 -0.19
N VAL A 108 -5.88 5.58 1.08
CA VAL A 108 -5.34 4.49 1.91
C VAL A 108 -6.50 3.63 2.40
N TRP A 109 -6.48 2.34 2.08
CA TRP A 109 -7.47 1.36 2.51
C TRP A 109 -7.15 0.79 3.89
N SER A 110 -5.86 0.57 4.14
CA SER A 110 -5.35 0.08 5.41
C SER A 110 -3.88 0.44 5.56
N ARG A 111 -3.42 0.60 6.80
CA ARG A 111 -1.99 0.60 7.15
C ARG A 111 -1.78 0.07 8.56
N SER A 112 -0.63 -0.55 8.80
CA SER A 112 -0.19 -0.89 10.16
C SER A 112 0.72 0.20 10.76
N ILE A 113 0.74 0.27 12.09
CA ILE A 113 1.63 1.09 12.93
C ILE A 113 2.26 0.17 13.96
#